data_AF-A0A2E5ENW0-F1
#
_entry.id   AF-A0A2E5ENW0-F1
#
_cell.length_a   1.000
_cell.length_b   1.000
_cell.length_c   1.000
_cell.angle_alpha   90.00
_cell.angle_beta   90.00
_cell.angle_gamma   90.00
#
_symmetry.space_group_name_H-M   'P 1'
#
loop_
_entity.id
_entity.type
_entity.pdbx_description
1 polymer ?
#
loop_
_entity_poly.entity_id
_entity_poly.type
_entity_poly.pdbx_seq_one_letter_code
_entity_poly.pdbx_strand_id
1 'polypeptide(L)'
;MNMHVGFYLETNGGTPQNTEIYKALNKAVEENDVEDASVFYNNVDFNPTQSRFGMFNSADIWSFTGLLVATSLQNVARAANIVNKFKLAYLYSPLTGGTSDIFELMAISDKIPVITKSQEDADEVYRLTANKPLVLENFSVKDIIKVLS
;
A
#
# COMPACT_ATOMS: atom_id res chain seq x y z
N MET A 1 -0.98 -7.31 19.55
CA MET A 1 -0.90 -5.92 19.05
C MET A 1 -2.18 -5.67 18.30
N ASN A 2 -2.91 -4.62 18.68
CA ASN A 2 -4.12 -4.14 18.02
C ASN A 2 -3.69 -3.26 16.84
N MET A 3 -3.64 -3.82 15.63
CA MET A 3 -3.17 -3.11 14.45
C MET A 3 -4.21 -3.21 13.34
N HIS A 4 -4.64 -2.04 12.84
CA HIS A 4 -5.48 -1.91 11.67
C HIS A 4 -4.61 -1.69 10.43
N VAL A 5 -4.90 -2.40 9.35
CA VAL A 5 -4.17 -2.27 8.08
C VAL A 5 -5.12 -1.84 6.97
N GLY A 6 -4.77 -0.74 6.32
CA GLY A 6 -5.49 -0.18 5.18
C GLY A 6 -4.65 -0.28 3.91
N PHE A 7 -5.28 -0.59 2.78
CA PHE A 7 -4.68 -0.36 1.46
C PHE A 7 -5.39 0.77 0.73
N TYR A 8 -4.64 1.66 0.07
CA TYR A 8 -5.19 2.75 -0.73
C TYR A 8 -4.91 2.53 -2.22
N LEU A 9 -5.95 2.15 -2.95
CA LEU A 9 -5.94 1.70 -4.34
C LEU A 9 -6.53 2.77 -5.27
N GLU A 10 -6.13 2.76 -6.54
CA GLU A 10 -6.78 3.62 -7.54
C GLU A 10 -8.20 3.14 -7.88
N THR A 11 -8.42 1.83 -7.87
CA THR A 11 -9.71 1.20 -8.14
C THR A 11 -9.93 0.03 -7.19
N ASN A 12 -11.19 -0.29 -6.87
CA ASN A 12 -11.52 -1.53 -6.18
C ASN A 12 -11.60 -2.76 -7.11
N GLY A 13 -11.40 -2.59 -8.43
CA GLY A 13 -11.48 -3.66 -9.43
C GLY A 13 -10.48 -4.79 -9.23
N GLY A 14 -10.77 -5.94 -9.86
CA GLY A 14 -9.97 -7.18 -9.78
C GLY A 14 -8.67 -7.18 -10.59
N THR A 15 -7.83 -6.16 -10.48
CA THR A 15 -6.49 -6.16 -11.12
C THR A 15 -5.60 -7.26 -10.50
N PRO A 16 -4.52 -7.69 -11.17
CA PRO A 16 -3.60 -8.67 -10.61
C PRO A 16 -3.03 -8.25 -9.24
N GLN A 17 -2.61 -6.99 -9.09
CA GLN A 17 -2.11 -6.44 -7.83
C GLN A 17 -3.22 -6.38 -6.76
N ASN A 18 -4.41 -5.89 -7.11
CA ASN A 18 -5.53 -5.81 -6.17
C ASN A 18 -5.95 -7.19 -5.69
N THR A 19 -5.98 -8.19 -6.58
CA THR A 19 -6.30 -9.58 -6.24
C THR A 19 -5.28 -10.16 -5.24
N GLU A 20 -4.01 -9.84 -5.41
CA GLU A 20 -2.94 -10.24 -4.48
C GLU A 20 -3.16 -9.58 -3.10
N ILE A 21 -3.45 -8.29 -3.08
CA ILE A 21 -3.78 -7.52 -1.86
C ILE A 21 -5.01 -8.11 -1.16
N TYR A 22 -6.08 -8.39 -1.89
CA TYR A 22 -7.31 -8.91 -1.31
C TYR A 22 -7.12 -10.31 -0.72
N LYS A 23 -6.32 -11.16 -1.38
CA LYS A 23 -5.94 -12.47 -0.82
C LYS A 23 -5.12 -12.31 0.47
N ALA A 24 -4.14 -11.40 0.48
CA ALA A 24 -3.33 -11.14 1.67
C ALA A 24 -4.18 -10.60 2.83
N LEU A 25 -5.09 -9.66 2.57
CA LEU A 25 -6.00 -9.10 3.58
C LEU A 25 -6.98 -10.15 4.10
N ASN A 26 -7.61 -10.93 3.22
CA ASN A 26 -8.53 -12.00 3.62
C ASN A 26 -7.84 -13.02 4.53
N LYS A 27 -6.61 -13.43 4.17
CA LYS A 27 -5.81 -14.36 4.96
C LYS A 27 -5.47 -13.75 6.33
N ALA A 28 -5.07 -12.48 6.38
CA ALA A 28 -4.72 -11.82 7.63
C ALA A 28 -5.91 -11.71 8.60
N VAL A 29 -7.12 -11.44 8.08
CA VAL A 29 -8.35 -11.44 8.88
C VAL A 29 -8.70 -12.85 9.37
N GLU A 30 -8.58 -13.86 8.50
CA GLU A 30 -8.88 -15.25 8.85
C GLU A 30 -7.91 -15.82 9.90
N GLU A 31 -6.63 -15.45 9.82
CA GLU A 31 -5.58 -15.88 10.73
C GLU A 31 -5.49 -15.03 12.01
N ASN A 32 -6.30 -13.95 12.13
CA ASN A 32 -6.24 -12.97 13.21
C ASN A 32 -4.86 -12.29 13.34
N ASP A 33 -4.15 -12.10 12.21
CA ASP A 33 -2.88 -11.37 12.16
C ASP A 33 -3.09 -9.85 12.37
N VAL A 34 -4.32 -9.37 12.13
CA VAL A 34 -4.74 -7.97 12.29
C VAL A 34 -6.08 -7.89 13.03
N GLU A 35 -6.35 -6.74 13.66
CA GLU A 35 -7.64 -6.49 14.31
C GLU A 35 -8.71 -6.09 13.30
N ASP A 36 -8.34 -5.24 12.33
CA ASP A 36 -9.20 -4.86 11.22
C ASP A 36 -8.37 -4.62 9.96
N ALA A 37 -8.99 -4.87 8.82
CA ALA A 37 -8.45 -4.65 7.49
C ALA A 37 -9.42 -3.80 6.67
N SER A 38 -8.88 -2.84 5.93
CA SER A 38 -9.67 -1.95 5.08
C SER A 38 -9.02 -1.73 3.72
N VAL A 39 -9.85 -1.51 2.71
CA VAL A 39 -9.43 -1.03 1.39
C VAL A 39 -10.14 0.28 1.13
N PHE A 40 -9.37 1.28 0.72
CA PHE A 40 -9.86 2.56 0.24
C PHE A 40 -9.57 2.67 -1.25
N TYR A 41 -10.54 3.16 -2.03
CA TYR A 41 -10.42 3.25 -3.48
C TYR A 41 -10.92 4.59 -4.04
N ASN A 42 -10.28 5.07 -5.11
CA ASN A 42 -10.74 6.28 -5.81
C ASN A 42 -11.92 5.97 -6.73
N ASN A 43 -11.81 4.91 -7.52
CA ASN A 43 -12.78 4.55 -8.56
C ASN A 43 -13.44 3.20 -8.30
N VAL A 44 -14.71 3.09 -8.69
CA VAL A 44 -15.48 1.85 -8.63
C VAL A 44 -15.30 1.09 -9.95
N ASP A 45 -15.05 -0.21 -9.84
CA ASP A 45 -14.95 -1.16 -10.94
C ASP A 45 -15.38 -2.57 -10.47
N PHE A 46 -15.47 -3.53 -11.38
CA PHE A 46 -15.85 -4.90 -11.08
C PHE A 46 -14.80 -5.60 -10.21
N ASN A 47 -15.19 -5.96 -8.98
CA ASN A 47 -14.40 -6.76 -8.07
C ASN A 47 -14.92 -8.21 -8.02
N PRO A 48 -14.19 -9.20 -8.56
CA PRO A 48 -14.59 -10.60 -8.51
C PRO A 48 -14.31 -11.28 -7.15
N THR A 49 -13.67 -10.58 -6.20
CA THR A 49 -13.19 -11.17 -4.95
C THR A 49 -14.21 -11.00 -3.82
N GLN A 50 -14.47 -12.07 -3.08
CA GLN A 50 -15.26 -12.01 -1.84
C GLN A 50 -14.37 -11.48 -0.70
N SER A 51 -14.68 -10.28 -0.22
CA SER A 51 -13.90 -9.58 0.81
C SER A 51 -14.37 -9.95 2.22
N ARG A 52 -13.42 -10.24 3.12
CA ARG A 52 -13.62 -10.37 4.58
C ARG A 52 -13.21 -9.11 5.35
N PHE A 53 -12.89 -8.05 4.62
CA PHE A 53 -12.40 -6.76 5.10
C PHE A 53 -13.32 -5.63 4.60
N GLY A 54 -13.26 -4.47 5.24
CA GLY A 54 -14.05 -3.30 4.82
C GLY A 54 -13.56 -2.70 3.51
N MET A 55 -14.48 -2.26 2.64
CA MET A 55 -14.13 -1.53 1.41
C MET A 55 -14.88 -0.20 1.38
N PHE A 56 -14.14 0.89 1.25
CA PHE A 56 -14.65 2.26 1.40
C PHE A 56 -14.14 3.16 0.27
N ASN A 57 -14.88 4.23 0.01
CA ASN A 57 -14.37 5.25 -0.89
C ASN A 57 -13.17 5.96 -0.24
N SER A 58 -12.23 6.46 -1.05
CA SER A 58 -11.09 7.26 -0.59
C SER A 58 -11.50 8.48 0.27
N ALA A 59 -12.71 8.99 0.09
CA ALA A 59 -13.28 10.05 0.91
C ALA A 59 -13.45 9.66 2.39
N ASP A 60 -13.37 8.38 2.76
CA ASP A 60 -13.49 7.91 4.15
C ASP A 60 -12.13 7.74 4.86
N ILE A 61 -11.00 7.90 4.14
CA ILE A 61 -9.64 7.71 4.68
C ILE A 61 -9.35 8.61 5.88
N TRP A 62 -9.94 9.82 5.95
CA TRP A 62 -9.71 10.78 7.04
C TRP A 62 -10.10 10.25 8.44
N SER A 63 -10.92 9.20 8.49
CA SER A 63 -11.35 8.53 9.72
C SER A 63 -10.44 7.36 10.11
N PHE A 64 -9.56 6.90 9.20
CA PHE A 64 -8.70 5.74 9.40
C PHE A 64 -7.53 6.03 10.35
N THR A 65 -7.22 5.04 11.18
CA THR A 65 -6.01 5.02 12.02
C THR A 65 -5.35 3.65 11.89
N GLY A 66 -4.02 3.59 11.94
CA GLY A 66 -3.28 2.34 11.76
C GLY A 66 -2.16 2.48 10.73
N LEU A 67 -1.92 1.42 9.97
CA LEU A 67 -0.98 1.41 8.85
C LEU A 67 -1.76 1.51 7.52
N LEU A 68 -1.48 2.54 6.73
CA LEU A 68 -2.01 2.71 5.38
C LEU A 68 -0.92 2.44 4.35
N VAL A 69 -1.16 1.50 3.44
CA VAL A 69 -0.26 1.16 2.33
C VAL A 69 -0.87 1.65 1.03
N ALA A 70 -0.31 2.68 0.43
CA ALA A 70 -0.74 3.19 -0.87
C ALA A 70 -0.03 2.45 -2.01
N THR A 71 -0.72 2.25 -3.14
CA THR A 71 -0.19 1.48 -4.29
C THR A 71 0.13 2.32 -5.52
N SER A 72 -0.03 3.65 -5.44
CA SER A 72 0.38 4.61 -6.48
C SER A 72 1.00 5.85 -5.86
N LEU A 73 1.92 6.50 -6.58
CA LEU A 73 2.55 7.74 -6.14
C LEU A 73 1.52 8.85 -5.87
N GLN A 74 0.48 8.92 -6.70
CA GLN A 74 -0.61 9.89 -6.52
C GLN A 74 -1.40 9.63 -5.23
N ASN A 75 -1.66 8.36 -4.88
CA ASN A 75 -2.32 8.01 -3.63
C ASN A 75 -1.44 8.28 -2.41
N VAL A 76 -0.13 8.07 -2.52
CA VAL A 76 0.83 8.46 -1.48
C VAL A 76 0.77 9.96 -1.25
N ALA A 77 0.84 10.77 -2.31
CA ALA A 77 0.77 12.22 -2.21
C ALA A 77 -0.54 12.70 -1.58
N ARG A 78 -1.69 12.10 -1.95
CA ARG A 78 -2.99 12.41 -1.34
C ARG A 78 -3.01 12.04 0.15
N ALA A 79 -2.57 10.83 0.50
CA ALA A 79 -2.56 10.33 1.87
C ALA A 79 -1.60 11.11 2.78
N ALA A 80 -0.44 11.55 2.26
CA ALA A 80 0.55 12.32 3.01
C ALA A 80 0.04 13.71 3.46
N ASN A 81 -0.97 14.25 2.77
CA ASN A 81 -1.59 15.53 3.11
C ASN A 81 -2.71 15.39 4.16
N ILE A 82 -3.10 14.17 4.55
CA ILE A 82 -4.09 13.95 5.60
C ILE A 82 -3.42 14.24 6.94
N VAL A 83 -4.03 15.13 7.73
CA VAL A 83 -3.48 15.66 8.98
C VAL A 83 -3.42 14.56 10.06
N ASN A 84 -2.37 13.73 9.96
CA ASN A 84 -1.75 12.82 10.92
C ASN A 84 -2.67 11.88 11.74
N LYS A 85 -3.10 10.76 11.14
CA LYS A 85 -3.80 9.68 11.89
C LYS A 85 -3.30 8.25 11.64
N PHE A 86 -2.48 8.02 10.62
CA PHE A 86 -1.95 6.69 10.28
C PHE A 86 -0.46 6.76 9.91
N LYS A 87 0.24 5.64 10.04
CA LYS A 87 1.54 5.42 9.39
C LYS A 87 1.30 5.18 7.91
N LEU A 88 2.00 5.89 7.04
CA LEU A 88 1.90 5.73 5.60
C LEU A 88 3.12 4.98 5.07
N ALA A 89 2.88 4.01 4.18
CA ALA A 89 3.91 3.36 3.39
C ALA A 89 3.48 3.29 1.92
N TYR A 90 4.47 3.17 1.03
CA TYR A 90 4.25 3.00 -0.40
C TYR A 90 4.62 1.57 -0.82
N LEU A 91 3.67 0.82 -1.39
CA LEU A 91 3.98 -0.42 -2.09
C LEU A 91 4.36 -0.08 -3.53
N TYR A 92 5.65 -0.23 -3.84
CA TYR A 92 6.21 0.08 -5.14
C TYR A 92 5.53 -0.69 -6.27
N SER A 93 5.29 0.02 -7.36
CA SER A 93 4.90 -0.52 -8.64
C SER A 93 5.88 0.01 -9.70
N PRO A 94 6.38 -0.82 -10.62
CA PRO A 94 7.26 -0.37 -11.69
C PRO A 94 6.72 0.86 -12.41
N LEU A 95 7.58 1.86 -12.60
CA LEU A 95 7.22 3.12 -13.24
C LEU A 95 6.88 2.89 -14.71
N THR A 96 5.67 3.29 -15.12
CA THR A 96 5.22 3.20 -16.52
C THR A 96 5.22 4.55 -17.24
N GLY A 97 5.43 5.65 -16.49
CA GLY A 97 5.47 7.01 -17.02
C GLY A 97 6.87 7.57 -17.26
N GLY A 98 6.92 8.87 -17.52
CA GLY A 98 8.14 9.61 -17.84
C GLY A 98 8.86 10.16 -16.61
N THR A 99 9.70 11.18 -16.81
CA THR A 99 10.57 11.77 -15.79
C THR A 99 9.84 12.29 -14.55
N SER A 100 8.56 12.64 -14.65
CA SER A 100 7.73 13.09 -13.52
C SER A 100 7.67 12.05 -12.40
N ASP A 101 7.48 10.79 -12.76
CA ASP A 101 7.22 9.71 -11.81
C ASP A 101 8.50 9.37 -11.03
N ILE A 102 9.67 9.55 -11.66
CA ILE A 102 10.97 9.41 -11.01
C ILE A 102 11.13 10.49 -9.93
N PHE A 103 10.85 11.76 -10.25
CA PHE A 103 10.95 12.84 -9.27
C PHE A 103 9.96 12.68 -8.11
N GLU A 104 8.75 12.22 -8.39
CA GLU A 104 7.75 11.91 -7.36
C GLU A 104 8.22 10.77 -6.45
N LEU A 105 8.76 9.68 -7.03
CA LEU A 105 9.32 8.57 -6.28
C LEU A 105 10.48 9.03 -5.38
N MET A 106 11.38 9.87 -5.89
CA MET A 106 12.47 10.45 -5.09
C MET A 106 11.92 11.26 -3.91
N ALA A 107 10.96 12.15 -4.16
CA ALA A 107 10.38 13.00 -3.13
C ALA A 107 9.64 12.20 -2.03
N ILE A 108 9.01 11.09 -2.42
CA ILE A 108 8.32 10.17 -1.50
C ILE A 108 9.32 9.36 -0.67
N SER A 109 10.35 8.82 -1.31
CA SER A 109 11.29 7.88 -0.68
C SER A 109 12.11 8.50 0.46
N ASP A 110 12.29 9.82 0.47
CA ASP A 110 12.95 10.55 1.55
C ASP A 110 12.16 10.58 2.86
N LYS A 111 10.83 10.38 2.80
CA LYS A 111 9.92 10.63 3.93
C LYS A 111 9.02 9.45 4.27
N ILE A 112 8.75 8.60 3.28
CA ILE A 112 7.74 7.54 3.36
C ILE A 112 8.44 6.22 3.04
N PRO A 113 8.35 5.22 3.91
CA PRO A 113 8.91 3.90 3.65
C PRO A 113 8.36 3.32 2.34
N VAL A 114 9.27 2.91 1.46
CA VAL A 114 8.95 2.21 0.22
C VAL A 114 9.15 0.72 0.45
N ILE A 115 8.13 -0.06 0.09
CA ILE A 115 8.13 -1.53 0.16
C ILE A 115 8.16 -2.08 -1.26
N THR A 116 9.01 -3.07 -1.52
CA THR A 116 9.09 -3.77 -2.80
C THR A 116 8.80 -5.25 -2.63
N LYS A 117 8.31 -5.90 -3.71
CA LYS A 117 7.99 -7.33 -3.72
C LYS A 117 9.13 -8.22 -4.21
N SER A 118 10.21 -7.61 -4.70
CA SER A 118 11.36 -8.30 -5.26
C SER A 118 12.65 -7.52 -5.01
N GLN A 119 13.78 -8.22 -5.09
CA GLN A 119 15.10 -7.58 -5.06
C GLN A 119 15.35 -6.73 -6.31
N GLU A 120 14.80 -7.13 -7.46
CA GLU A 120 14.93 -6.37 -8.71
C GLU A 120 14.28 -4.97 -8.59
N ASP A 121 13.05 -4.93 -8.08
CA ASP A 121 12.36 -3.67 -7.76
C ASP A 121 13.14 -2.85 -6.72
N ALA A 122 13.74 -3.55 -5.74
CA ALA A 122 14.52 -2.90 -4.68
C ALA A 122 15.76 -2.19 -5.23
N ASP A 123 16.49 -2.86 -6.12
CA ASP A 123 17.67 -2.33 -6.78
C ASP A 123 17.29 -1.17 -7.71
N GLU A 124 16.13 -1.24 -8.38
CA GLU A 124 15.61 -0.13 -9.18
C GLU A 124 15.32 1.11 -8.33
N VAL A 125 14.54 0.96 -7.26
CA VAL A 125 14.21 2.08 -6.35
C VAL A 125 15.50 2.67 -5.76
N TYR A 126 16.44 1.83 -5.33
CA TYR A 126 17.73 2.31 -4.82
C TYR A 126 18.53 3.06 -5.88
N ARG A 127 18.57 2.58 -7.13
CA ARG A 127 19.24 3.24 -8.24
C ARG A 127 18.65 4.62 -8.54
N LEU A 128 17.32 4.77 -8.47
CA LEU A 128 16.63 6.01 -8.80
C LEU A 128 16.65 7.03 -7.66
N THR A 129 16.63 6.58 -6.41
CA THR A 129 16.40 7.44 -5.24
C THR A 129 17.58 7.52 -4.27
N ALA A 130 18.56 6.62 -4.39
CA ALA A 130 19.61 6.36 -3.39
C ALA A 130 19.10 5.95 -1.99
N ASN A 131 17.78 5.74 -1.83
CA ASN A 131 17.16 5.28 -0.60
C ASN A 131 16.92 3.77 -0.69
N LYS A 132 17.27 3.03 0.36
CA LYS A 132 17.08 1.57 0.40
C LYS A 132 15.62 1.25 0.73
N PRO A 133 14.87 0.60 -0.17
CA PRO A 133 13.52 0.15 0.13
C PRO A 133 13.53 -1.09 1.03
N LEU A 134 12.37 -1.40 1.59
CA LEU A 134 12.09 -2.59 2.37
C LEU A 134 11.62 -3.71 1.45
N VAL A 135 12.33 -4.83 1.40
CA VAL A 135 11.99 -5.95 0.52
C VAL A 135 11.12 -6.96 1.28
N LEU A 136 9.98 -7.32 0.70
CA LEU A 136 9.15 -8.41 1.22
C LEU A 136 9.69 -9.77 0.77
N GLU A 137 9.91 -10.67 1.72
CA GLU A 137 10.22 -12.07 1.42
C GLU A 137 8.99 -12.80 0.85
N ASN A 138 7.81 -12.51 1.39
CA ASN A 138 6.53 -12.98 0.89
C ASN A 138 5.52 -11.83 0.93
N PHE A 139 4.60 -11.81 -0.03
CA PHE A 139 3.52 -10.83 -0.01
C PHE A 139 2.44 -11.25 1.00
N SER A 140 2.60 -10.82 2.26
CA SER A 140 1.66 -11.03 3.35
C SER A 140 1.53 -9.78 4.22
N VAL A 141 0.37 -9.57 4.83
CA VAL A 141 0.15 -8.43 5.76
C VAL A 141 1.11 -8.50 6.94
N LYS A 142 1.38 -9.71 7.44
CA LYS A 142 2.32 -9.96 8.52
C LYS A 142 3.74 -9.53 8.18
N ASP A 143 4.22 -9.86 6.98
CA ASP A 143 5.56 -9.45 6.53
C ASP A 143 5.63 -7.94 6.31
N ILE A 144 4.57 -7.34 5.77
CA ILE A 144 4.45 -5.88 5.64
C ILE A 144 4.57 -5.19 7.00
N ILE A 145 3.83 -5.66 8.01
CA ILE A 145 3.92 -5.12 9.37
C ILE A 145 5.35 -5.32 9.93
N LYS A 146 5.94 -6.49 9.73
CA LYS A 146 7.28 -6.83 10.22
C LYS A 146 8.37 -5.92 9.66
N VAL A 147 8.34 -5.60 8.36
CA VAL A 147 9.36 -4.72 7.75
C VAL A 147 9.17 -3.24 8.10
N LEU A 148 7.97 -2.84 8.54
CA LEU A 148 7.62 -1.46 8.91
C LEU A 148 7.62 -1.18 10.42
N SER A 149 7.85 -2.20 11.25
CA SER A 149 7.91 -2.09 12.72
C SER A 149 9.31 -1.73 13.18
#